data_AF-A0A6A2Y6G8-F1
#
_entry.id   AF-A0A6A2Y6G8-F1
#
_cell.length_a   1.000
_cell.length_b   1.000
_cell.length_c   1.000
_cell.angle_alpha   90.00
_cell.angle_beta   90.00
_cell.angle_gamma   90.00
#
_symmetry.space_group_name_H-M   'P 1'
#
loop_
_entity.id
_entity.type
_entity.pdbx_description
1 polymer ?
#
loop_
_entity_poly.entity_id
_entity_poly.type
_entity_poly.pdbx_seq_one_letter_code
_entity_poly.pdbx_strand_id
1 'polypeptide(L)'
;MPDGRLIRLVSVATQKFVAEVASDALQHCKARQAAVVKDKRDKQQKDKRLILTMDDLSKSLCEYGVNVKHQEYFADSPSTGIDPASREE
;
A
#
# COMPACT_ATOMS: atom_id res chain seq x y z
N MET A 1 -27.87 28.80 -2.87
CA MET A 1 -27.47 27.63 -3.67
C MET A 1 -26.00 27.79 -4.03
N PRO A 2 -25.13 26.79 -3.79
CA PRO A 2 -23.72 26.89 -4.15
C PRO A 2 -23.52 26.99 -5.67
N ASP A 3 -22.52 27.73 -6.14
CA ASP A 3 -22.20 27.83 -7.58
C ASP A 3 -21.73 26.46 -8.11
N GLY A 4 -22.47 25.91 -9.07
CA GLY A 4 -22.16 24.61 -9.68
C GLY A 4 -20.79 24.56 -10.36
N ARG A 5 -20.25 25.70 -10.82
CA ARG A 5 -18.89 25.79 -11.37
C ARG A 5 -17.84 25.62 -10.29
N LEU A 6 -18.06 26.18 -9.10
CA LEU A 6 -17.17 26.03 -7.95
C LEU A 6 -17.13 24.57 -7.49
N ILE A 7 -18.30 23.92 -7.39
CA ILE A 7 -18.39 22.49 -7.04
C ILE A 7 -17.59 21.65 -8.04
N ARG A 8 -17.77 21.88 -9.35
CA ARG A 8 -17.04 21.14 -10.39
C ARG A 8 -15.54 21.38 -10.31
N LEU A 9 -15.10 22.62 -10.06
CA LEU A 9 -13.70 22.95 -9.94
C LEU A 9 -13.03 22.21 -8.78
N VAL A 10 -13.63 22.28 -7.58
CA VAL A 10 -13.13 21.55 -6.40
C VAL A 10 -13.14 20.05 -6.66
N SER A 11 -14.21 19.52 -7.26
CA SER A 11 -14.32 18.10 -7.61
C SER A 11 -13.19 17.64 -8.54
N VAL A 12 -12.90 18.40 -9.60
CA VAL A 12 -11.80 18.09 -10.53
C VAL A 12 -10.45 18.21 -9.84
N ALA A 13 -10.24 19.21 -8.99
CA ALA A 13 -9.00 19.36 -8.23
C ALA A 13 -8.77 18.16 -7.29
N THR A 14 -9.79 17.70 -6.58
CA THR A 14 -9.72 16.51 -5.73
C THR A 14 -9.46 15.24 -6.54
N GLN A 15 -10.12 15.08 -7.70
CA GLN A 15 -9.86 13.95 -8.60
C GLN A 15 -8.41 13.93 -9.07
N LYS A 16 -7.85 15.07 -9.49
CA LYS A 16 -6.44 15.19 -9.87
C LYS A 16 -5.52 14.79 -8.72
N PHE A 17 -5.77 15.32 -7.53
CA PHE A 17 -4.96 15.01 -6.34
C PHE A 17 -4.93 13.49 -6.05
N VAL A 18 -6.09 12.84 -6.00
CA VAL A 18 -6.17 11.39 -5.78
C VAL A 18 -5.49 10.60 -6.90
N ALA A 19 -5.62 11.04 -8.16
CA ALA A 19 -4.97 10.41 -9.30
C ALA A 19 -3.45 10.52 -9.26
N GLU A 20 -2.90 11.64 -8.80
CA GLU A 20 -1.46 11.83 -8.61
C GLU A 20 -0.92 10.89 -7.53
N VAL A 21 -1.54 10.87 -6.34
CA VAL A 21 -1.19 9.93 -5.25
C VAL A 21 -1.24 8.46 -5.71
N ALA A 22 -2.29 8.07 -6.44
CA ALA A 22 -2.42 6.70 -6.95
C ALA A 22 -1.33 6.36 -7.99
N SER A 23 -0.94 7.33 -8.82
CA SER A 23 0.11 7.16 -9.82
C SER A 23 1.48 6.96 -9.17
N ASP A 24 1.79 7.73 -8.13
CA ASP A 24 3.06 7.63 -7.41
C ASP A 24 3.13 6.33 -6.61
N ALA A 25 2.05 5.95 -5.92
CA ALA A 25 1.94 4.66 -5.24
C ALA A 25 2.12 3.47 -6.21
N LEU A 26 1.59 3.58 -7.44
CA LEU A 26 1.79 2.57 -8.48
C LEU A 26 3.27 2.44 -8.88
N GLN A 27 4.02 3.55 -8.93
CA GLN A 27 5.46 3.50 -9.21
C GLN A 27 6.21 2.77 -8.10
N HIS A 28 5.91 3.05 -6.83
CA HIS A 28 6.47 2.32 -5.69
C HIS A 28 6.11 0.82 -5.73
N CYS A 29 4.87 0.49 -6.12
CA CYS A 29 4.42 -0.89 -6.24
C CYS A 29 5.23 -1.67 -7.28
N LYS A 30 5.46 -1.06 -8.45
CA LYS A 30 6.28 -1.63 -9.52
C LYS A 30 7.74 -1.80 -9.09
N ALA A 31 8.31 -0.78 -8.43
CA ALA A 31 9.68 -0.83 -7.93
C ALA A 31 9.88 -1.95 -6.90
N ARG A 32 8.95 -2.12 -5.96
CA ARG A 32 8.98 -3.22 -4.99
C ARG A 32 8.93 -4.59 -5.69
N GLN A 33 8.01 -4.77 -6.63
CA GLN A 33 7.87 -6.06 -7.32
C GLN A 33 9.08 -6.40 -8.17
N ALA A 34 9.71 -5.41 -8.82
CA ALA A 34 10.94 -5.59 -9.57
C ALA A 34 12.10 -6.09 -8.67
N ALA A 35 12.21 -5.58 -7.45
CA ALA A 35 13.20 -6.05 -6.48
C ALA A 35 13.00 -7.53 -6.11
N VAL A 36 11.76 -7.96 -5.89
CA VAL A 36 11.42 -9.36 -5.55
C VAL A 36 11.69 -10.34 -6.72
N VAL A 37 11.62 -9.88 -7.98
CA VAL A 37 11.88 -10.74 -9.15
C VAL A 37 13.36 -11.10 -9.26
N LYS A 38 14.27 -10.23 -8.82
CA LYS A 38 15.72 -10.40 -9.02
C LYS A 38 16.28 -11.61 -8.26
N ASP A 39 15.64 -12.01 -7.16
CA ASP A 39 16.04 -13.14 -6.31
C ASP A 39 15.48 -14.51 -6.74
N LYS A 40 14.43 -14.56 -7.59
CA LYS A 40 13.76 -15.81 -7.99
C LYS A 40 13.71 -15.94 -9.51
N ARG A 41 14.86 -16.23 -10.13
CA ARG A 41 15.02 -16.25 -11.59
C ARG A 41 14.41 -17.43 -12.36
N ASP A 42 13.72 -18.38 -11.74
CA ASP A 42 13.36 -19.61 -12.50
C ASP A 42 11.88 -19.97 -12.71
N LYS A 43 10.90 -19.58 -11.89
CA LYS A 43 9.50 -20.00 -12.15
C LYS A 43 8.50 -18.94 -11.70
N GLN A 44 7.51 -18.62 -12.56
CA GLN A 44 6.40 -17.67 -12.40
C GLN A 44 6.68 -16.19 -12.70
N GLN A 45 6.87 -15.88 -13.98
CA GLN A 45 6.81 -14.50 -14.49
C GLN A 45 5.40 -14.09 -14.95
N LYS A 46 4.45 -15.02 -15.06
CA LYS A 46 3.26 -14.79 -15.91
C LYS A 46 2.04 -14.12 -15.26
N ASP A 47 1.95 -14.00 -13.93
CA ASP A 47 0.77 -13.44 -13.25
C ASP A 47 1.10 -12.58 -12.01
N LYS A 48 1.96 -11.57 -12.16
CA LYS A 48 2.20 -10.61 -11.07
C LYS A 48 1.16 -9.50 -11.11
N ARG A 49 0.00 -9.78 -10.49
CA ARG A 49 -1.05 -8.78 -10.25
C ARG A 49 -0.46 -7.63 -9.41
N LEU A 50 -0.63 -6.39 -9.87
CA LEU A 50 -0.28 -5.22 -9.08
C LEU A 50 -1.31 -5.04 -7.96
N ILE A 51 -0.84 -4.93 -6.73
CA ILE A 51 -1.67 -4.74 -5.53
C ILE A 51 -1.14 -3.50 -4.82
N LEU A 52 -2.03 -2.54 -4.55
CA LEU A 52 -1.73 -1.39 -3.72
C LEU A 52 -1.60 -1.85 -2.26
N THR A 53 -0.43 -1.63 -1.65
CA THR A 53 -0.18 -1.95 -0.24
C THR A 53 0.04 -0.67 0.57
N MET A 54 -0.01 -0.80 1.90
CA MET A 54 0.32 0.31 2.80
C MET A 54 1.74 0.82 2.58
N ASP A 55 2.70 -0.03 2.24
CA ASP A 55 4.07 0.41 1.94
C ASP A 55 4.16 1.35 0.73
N ASP A 56 3.38 1.09 -0.32
CA ASP A 56 3.32 1.96 -1.50
C ASP A 56 2.70 3.29 -1.18
N LEU A 57 1.56 3.22 -0.49
CA LEU A 57 0.75 4.38 -0.15
C LEU A 57 1.47 5.28 0.86
N SER A 58 2.07 4.71 1.91
CA SER A 58 2.85 5.45 2.89
C SER A 58 4.03 6.17 2.27
N LYS A 59 4.72 5.56 1.29
CA LYS A 59 5.82 6.21 0.57
C LYS A 59 5.34 7.38 -0.28
N SER A 60 4.29 7.18 -1.08
CA SER A 60 3.71 8.25 -1.90
C SER A 60 3.22 9.42 -1.04
N LEU A 61 2.47 9.14 0.04
CA LEU A 61 1.94 10.18 0.92
C LEU A 61 3.02 10.93 1.71
N CYS A 62 4.16 10.30 1.98
CA CYS A 62 5.30 10.95 2.65
C CYS A 62 5.84 12.12 1.83
N GLU A 63 5.82 12.03 0.50
CA GLU A 63 6.24 13.12 -0.41
C GLU A 63 5.33 14.35 -0.31
N TYR A 64 4.07 14.15 0.10
CA TYR A 64 3.10 15.20 0.39
C TYR A 64 3.11 15.65 1.87
N GLY A 65 4.07 15.17 2.68
CA GLY A 65 4.18 15.50 4.10
C GLY A 65 3.21 14.75 5.03
N VAL A 66 2.55 13.70 4.52
CA VAL A 66 1.61 12.88 5.30
C VAL A 66 2.31 11.60 5.76
N ASN A 67 2.50 11.46 7.08
CA ASN A 67 3.13 10.29 7.66
C ASN A 67 2.10 9.21 8.03
N VAL A 68 2.02 8.14 7.24
CA VAL A 68 1.13 6.99 7.50
C VAL A 68 1.93 5.84 8.12
N LYS A 69 1.59 5.49 9.37
CA LYS A 69 2.20 4.36 10.08
C LYS A 69 1.32 3.13 9.95
N HIS A 70 1.93 1.99 9.66
CA HIS A 70 1.27 0.70 9.83
C HIS A 70 0.92 0.52 11.32
N GLN A 71 -0.34 0.20 11.63
CA GLN A 71 -0.72 -0.10 13.01
C GLN A 71 -0.16 -1.45 13.43
N GLU A 72 0.42 -1.54 14.62
CA GLU A 72 0.85 -2.83 15.15
C GLU A 72 -0.37 -3.72 15.41
N TYR A 73 -0.25 -5.00 15.07
CA TYR A 73 -1.29 -5.97 15.36
C TYR A 73 -1.23 -6.31 16.85
N PHE A 74 -2.34 -6.14 17.57
CA PHE A 74 -2.44 -6.55 18.97
C PHE A 74 -2.97 -7.97 19.05
N ALA A 75 -2.25 -8.82 19.77
CA ALA A 75 -2.74 -10.14 20.17
C ALA A 75 -3.36 -10.03 21.58
N ASP A 76 -4.54 -10.61 21.78
CA ASP A 76 -5.25 -10.59 23.08
C ASP A 76 -4.47 -11.31 24.20
N SER A 77 -3.51 -12.15 23.83
CA SER A 77 -2.61 -12.81 24.76
C SER A 77 -1.22 -13.05 24.15
N PRO A 78 -0.14 -13.02 24.94
CA PRO A 78 1.23 -13.26 24.47
C PRO A 78 1.46 -14.70 23.94
N SER A 79 0.50 -15.60 24.14
CA SER A 79 0.51 -16.98 23.62
C SER A 79 -0.21 -17.15 22.28
N THR A 80 -0.82 -16.10 21.72
CA THR A 80 -1.53 -16.18 20.45
C THR A 80 -0.55 -16.50 19.31
N GLY A 81 -0.70 -17.67 18.69
CA GLY A 81 0.21 -18.17 17.65
C GLY A 81 1.36 -19.06 18.16
N ILE A 82 1.44 -19.32 19.47
CA ILE A 82 2.29 -20.39 20.02
C ILE A 82 1.48 -21.68 19.94
N ASP A 83 1.85 -22.57 19.02
CA ASP A 83 1.26 -23.90 18.91
C ASP A 83 1.74 -24.75 20.12
N PRO A 84 0.85 -25.17 21.05
CA PRO A 84 1.25 -25.94 22.23
C PRO A 84 1.84 -27.31 21.88
N ALA A 85 1.70 -27.78 20.64
CA ALA A 85 2.21 -29.05 20.16
C ALA A 85 3.74 -29.08 19.89
N SER A 86 4.46 -27.97 20.08
CA SER A 86 5.92 -27.92 19.84
C SER A 86 6.77 -28.11 21.10
N ARG A 87 6.17 -28.50 22.23
CA ARG A 87 6.89 -28.61 23.52
C ARG A 87 7.11 -30.04 24.02
N GLU A 88 7.03 -31.04 23.16
CA GLU A 88 7.47 -32.41 23.48
C GLU A 88 8.01 -33.10 22.21
N GLU A 89 9.29 -32.87 21.89
CA GLU A 89 10.29 -33.91 21.54
C GLU A 89 11.70 -33.35 21.69
#